data_AF-A0A1G0E485-F1
#
_entry.id   AF-A0A1G0E485-F1
#
_cell.length_a   1.000
_cell.length_b   1.000
_cell.length_c   1.000
_cell.angle_alpha   90.00
_cell.angle_beta   90.00
_cell.angle_gamma   90.00
#
_symmetry.space_group_name_H-M   'P 1'
#
loop_
_entity.id
_entity.type
_entity.pdbx_description
1 polymer ?
#
loop_
_entity_poly.entity_id
_entity_poly.type
_entity_poly.pdbx_seq_one_letter_code
_entity_poly.pdbx_strand_id
1 'polypeptide(L)'
;MLELEMLDWIAHLFLKFGHITFIFPMVILGMIFHKRELYAKAACFLFFVIIWNALLKYMFKIPLPLHLGDGYAFPSGHMHATAVFYGYILYKTDNKIIKTLLVVLLGLIGFSLIYCQFHDLFAVLAAVGFAIAEITLYHFLLLNLESKYIAAVAIFGSLVIMVILSIIYKVEGHVWLAFYALVGTIFSLTTINDLKPKLITQKFLALLMIAFFVFAVYAIFRIINFNKPFLSEIKFMLFPIIIMGSINISSRFKCRINK
;
A
#
# COMPACT_ATOMS: atom_id res chain seq x y z
N MET A 1 27.78 -19.34 -14.60
CA MET A 1 27.81 -17.87 -14.79
C MET A 1 26.48 -17.39 -15.34
N LEU A 2 26.05 -17.85 -16.52
CA LEU A 2 24.74 -17.53 -17.11
C LEU A 2 23.53 -17.87 -16.20
N GLU A 3 23.58 -19.01 -15.49
CA GLU A 3 22.50 -19.42 -14.57
C GLU A 3 22.39 -18.53 -13.33
N LEU A 4 23.52 -18.04 -12.80
CA LEU A 4 23.51 -17.09 -11.67
C LEU A 4 22.94 -15.73 -12.11
N GLU A 5 23.34 -15.23 -13.29
CA GLU A 5 22.81 -13.98 -13.83
C GLU A 5 21.30 -14.03 -14.08
N MET A 6 20.79 -15.18 -14.56
CA MET A 6 19.36 -15.38 -14.76
C MET A 6 18.60 -15.37 -13.43
N LEU A 7 19.10 -16.06 -12.41
CA LEU A 7 18.48 -16.10 -11.09
C LEU A 7 18.47 -14.71 -10.43
N ASP A 8 19.55 -13.94 -10.59
CA ASP A 8 19.64 -12.56 -10.13
C ASP A 8 18.54 -11.70 -10.80
N TRP A 9 18.39 -11.80 -12.11
CA TRP A 9 17.36 -11.04 -12.83
C TRP A 9 15.95 -11.40 -12.36
N ILE A 10 15.68 -12.70 -12.18
CA ILE A 10 14.40 -13.20 -11.66
C ILE A 10 14.14 -12.67 -10.24
N ALA A 11 15.14 -12.72 -9.37
CA ALA A 11 14.99 -12.26 -7.99
C ALA A 11 14.63 -10.76 -7.94
N HIS A 12 15.35 -9.93 -8.70
CA HIS A 12 15.11 -8.49 -8.80
C HIS A 12 13.76 -8.16 -9.46
N LEU A 13 13.29 -8.99 -10.40
CA LEU A 13 11.95 -8.85 -10.97
C LEU A 13 10.88 -9.03 -9.89
N PHE A 14 10.96 -10.07 -9.08
CA PHE A 14 9.97 -10.31 -8.03
C PHE A 14 10.03 -9.27 -6.91
N LEU A 15 11.22 -8.77 -6.56
CA LEU A 15 11.36 -7.67 -5.60
C LEU A 15 10.61 -6.39 -6.03
N LYS A 16 10.49 -6.13 -7.34
CA LYS A 16 9.71 -4.99 -7.84
C LYS A 16 8.26 -5.06 -7.38
N PHE A 17 7.65 -6.25 -7.32
CA PHE A 17 6.27 -6.42 -6.82
C PHE A 17 6.12 -6.09 -5.33
N GLY A 18 7.23 -5.99 -4.59
CA GLY A 18 7.24 -5.49 -3.22
C GLY A 18 7.51 -4.01 -3.06
N HIS A 19 7.80 -3.30 -4.15
CA HIS A 19 8.10 -1.89 -4.12
C HIS A 19 6.85 -1.05 -4.34
N ILE A 20 6.74 0.07 -3.61
CA ILE A 20 5.55 0.94 -3.67
C ILE A 20 5.28 1.48 -5.09
N THR A 21 6.33 1.63 -5.90
CA THR A 21 6.24 2.07 -7.30
C THR A 21 5.49 1.10 -8.20
N PHE A 22 5.44 -0.20 -7.86
CA PHE A 22 4.63 -1.20 -8.58
C PHE A 22 3.28 -1.43 -7.90
N ILE A 23 3.24 -1.45 -6.57
CA ILE A 23 2.00 -1.66 -5.82
C ILE A 23 1.01 -0.51 -6.08
N PHE A 24 1.47 0.74 -6.17
CA PHE A 24 0.58 1.89 -6.36
C PHE A 24 -0.18 1.88 -7.71
N PRO A 25 0.47 1.64 -8.87
CA PRO A 25 -0.24 1.35 -10.11
C PRO A 25 -1.22 0.18 -10.00
N MET A 26 -0.87 -0.90 -9.31
CA MET A 26 -1.78 -2.04 -9.10
C MET A 26 -3.03 -1.66 -8.30
N VAL A 27 -2.89 -0.81 -7.28
CA VAL A 27 -4.01 -0.26 -6.51
C VAL A 27 -4.95 0.52 -7.43
N ILE A 28 -4.42 1.42 -8.26
CA ILE A 28 -5.21 2.23 -9.21
C ILE A 28 -5.93 1.33 -10.22
N LEU A 29 -5.20 0.42 -10.87
CA LEU A 29 -5.75 -0.50 -11.86
C LEU A 29 -6.79 -1.43 -11.23
N GLY A 30 -6.52 -1.98 -10.05
CA GLY A 30 -7.46 -2.82 -9.33
C GLY A 30 -8.76 -2.10 -8.98
N MET A 31 -8.68 -0.81 -8.61
CA MET A 31 -9.87 0.00 -8.35
C MET A 31 -10.70 0.30 -9.59
N ILE A 32 -10.06 0.54 -10.74
CA ILE A 32 -10.74 0.85 -12.01
C ILE A 32 -11.32 -0.41 -12.66
N PHE A 33 -10.53 -1.49 -12.72
CA PHE A 33 -10.84 -2.67 -13.53
C PHE A 33 -11.51 -3.79 -12.72
N HIS A 34 -11.30 -3.87 -11.39
CA HIS A 34 -11.81 -4.96 -10.56
C HIS A 34 -12.85 -4.53 -9.50
N LYS A 35 -12.47 -4.39 -8.22
CA LYS A 35 -13.38 -4.02 -7.13
C LYS A 35 -12.75 -2.86 -6.37
N ARG A 36 -13.34 -1.65 -6.50
CA ARG A 36 -12.81 -0.42 -5.88
C ARG A 36 -12.57 -0.60 -4.39
N GLU A 37 -13.59 -1.05 -3.67
CA GLU A 37 -13.52 -1.25 -2.22
C GLU A 37 -12.43 -2.26 -1.80
N LEU A 38 -12.25 -3.36 -2.54
CA LEU A 38 -11.24 -4.37 -2.23
C LEU A 38 -9.83 -3.79 -2.26
N TYR A 39 -9.47 -3.11 -3.35
CA TYR A 39 -8.13 -2.56 -3.53
C TYR A 39 -7.89 -1.33 -2.66
N ALA A 40 -8.92 -0.53 -2.39
CA ALA A 40 -8.85 0.56 -1.43
C ALA A 40 -8.60 0.07 0.01
N LYS A 41 -9.30 -0.99 0.44
CA LYS A 41 -9.05 -1.61 1.75
C LYS A 41 -7.67 -2.26 1.82
N ALA A 42 -7.21 -2.93 0.75
CA ALA A 42 -5.85 -3.46 0.68
C ALA A 42 -4.79 -2.34 0.79
N ALA A 43 -5.05 -1.18 0.17
CA ALA A 43 -4.21 0.00 0.32
C ALA A 43 -4.21 0.56 1.76
N CYS A 44 -5.35 0.56 2.46
CA CYS A 44 -5.38 0.91 3.89
C CYS A 44 -4.48 -0.01 4.71
N PHE A 45 -4.50 -1.33 4.47
CA PHE A 45 -3.60 -2.27 5.12
C PHE A 45 -2.13 -1.94 4.84
N LEU A 46 -1.78 -1.73 3.57
CA LEU A 46 -0.44 -1.35 3.16
C LEU A 46 0.05 -0.11 3.91
N PHE A 47 -0.74 0.96 3.92
CA PHE A 47 -0.35 2.21 4.56
C PHE A 47 -0.25 2.08 6.09
N PHE A 48 -1.20 1.39 6.72
CA PHE A 48 -1.13 1.09 8.14
C PHE A 48 0.15 0.32 8.50
N VAL A 49 0.49 -0.70 7.71
CA VAL A 49 1.66 -1.55 7.96
C VAL A 49 2.98 -0.83 7.77
N ILE A 50 3.07 0.14 6.85
CA ILE A 50 4.30 0.97 6.74
C ILE A 50 4.56 1.71 8.06
N ILE A 51 3.51 2.24 8.70
CA ILE A 51 3.60 2.95 9.98
C ILE A 51 3.91 1.97 11.12
N TRP A 52 3.18 0.86 11.16
CA TRP A 52 3.34 -0.17 12.18
C TRP A 52 4.70 -0.85 12.12
N ASN A 53 5.20 -1.20 10.93
CA ASN A 53 6.51 -1.80 10.74
C ASN A 53 7.64 -0.88 11.19
N ALA A 54 7.52 0.43 10.98
CA ALA A 54 8.47 1.40 11.51
C ALA A 54 8.55 1.28 13.04
N LEU A 55 7.42 1.24 13.74
CA LEU A 55 7.41 1.02 15.19
C LEU A 55 8.05 -0.30 15.60
N LEU A 56 7.66 -1.41 14.96
CA LEU A 56 8.22 -2.73 15.25
C LEU A 56 9.74 -2.74 15.12
N LYS A 57 10.29 -2.10 14.07
CA LYS A 57 11.73 -1.97 13.87
C LYS A 57 12.42 -1.28 15.04
N TYR A 58 11.85 -0.20 15.57
CA TYR A 58 12.39 0.49 16.76
C TYR A 58 12.15 -0.25 18.07
N MET A 59 11.18 -1.16 18.13
CA MET A 59 10.96 -2.03 19.30
C MET A 59 12.00 -3.16 19.35
N PHE A 60 12.23 -3.86 18.24
CA PHE A 60 13.13 -5.03 18.21
C PHE A 60 14.60 -4.68 17.98
N LYS A 61 14.89 -3.61 17.25
CA LYS A 61 16.24 -3.09 17.00
C LYS A 61 17.26 -4.12 16.48
N ILE A 62 16.81 -5.11 15.71
CA ILE A 62 17.73 -6.06 15.07
C ILE A 62 18.43 -5.35 13.91
N PRO A 63 19.77 -5.21 13.91
CA PRO A 63 20.50 -4.40 12.94
C PRO A 63 20.41 -4.98 11.52
N LEU A 64 20.53 -4.09 10.54
CA LEU A 64 20.74 -4.47 9.14
C LEU A 64 22.11 -5.16 8.93
N PRO A 65 22.22 -6.06 7.95
CA PRO A 65 23.51 -6.48 7.43
C PRO A 65 24.38 -5.28 7.06
N LEU A 66 25.66 -5.29 7.45
CA LEU A 66 26.58 -4.14 7.31
C LEU A 66 26.66 -3.56 5.89
N HIS A 67 26.53 -4.41 4.86
CA HIS A 67 26.58 -3.99 3.46
C HIS A 67 25.37 -3.17 3.00
N LEU A 68 24.31 -3.10 3.80
CA LEU A 68 23.08 -2.33 3.52
C LEU A 68 23.01 -1.00 4.27
N GLY A 69 24.01 -0.71 5.13
CA GLY A 69 24.09 0.50 5.92
C GLY A 69 23.35 0.43 7.25
N ASP A 70 23.04 1.60 7.81
CA ASP A 70 22.44 1.73 9.14
C ASP A 70 20.93 1.55 9.13
N GLY A 71 20.42 0.87 10.16
CA GLY A 71 18.99 0.72 10.43
C GLY A 71 18.64 -0.68 10.93
N TYR A 72 17.36 -1.03 10.88
CA TYR A 72 16.86 -2.28 11.44
C TYR A 72 16.26 -3.20 10.37
N ALA A 73 16.65 -4.48 10.41
CA ALA A 73 16.20 -5.51 9.47
C ALA A 73 14.87 -6.15 9.87
N PHE A 74 14.55 -6.21 11.16
CA PHE A 74 13.42 -6.99 11.66
C PHE A 74 12.21 -6.14 12.09
N PRO A 75 10.98 -6.54 11.72
CA PRO A 75 10.65 -7.50 10.67
C PRO A 75 10.82 -6.88 9.28
N SER A 76 10.91 -7.70 8.23
CA SER A 76 11.10 -7.21 6.86
C SER A 76 9.94 -6.32 6.42
N GLY A 77 10.22 -5.04 6.15
CA GLY A 77 9.19 -4.08 5.72
C GLY A 77 8.58 -4.39 4.36
N HIS A 78 9.41 -4.80 3.38
CA HIS A 78 8.96 -5.21 2.05
C HIS A 78 8.04 -6.43 2.13
N MET A 79 8.45 -7.45 2.90
CA MET A 79 7.62 -8.64 3.08
C MET A 79 6.34 -8.31 3.84
N HIS A 80 6.42 -7.49 4.89
CA HIS A 80 5.25 -7.15 5.70
C HIS A 80 4.20 -6.41 4.86
N ALA A 81 4.63 -5.37 4.13
CA ALA A 81 3.78 -4.59 3.23
C ALA A 81 3.12 -5.43 2.13
N THR A 82 3.88 -6.31 1.48
CA THR A 82 3.34 -7.20 0.43
C THR A 82 2.44 -8.28 1.00
N ALA A 83 2.81 -8.88 2.13
CA ALA A 83 2.03 -9.90 2.80
C ALA A 83 0.65 -9.36 3.23
N VAL A 84 0.54 -8.13 3.76
CA VAL A 84 -0.79 -7.56 4.04
C VAL A 84 -1.54 -7.15 2.78
N PHE A 85 -0.87 -6.54 1.80
CA PHE A 85 -1.53 -6.06 0.59
C PHE A 85 -2.09 -7.22 -0.25
N TYR A 86 -1.23 -8.15 -0.65
CA TYR A 86 -1.63 -9.32 -1.43
C TYR A 86 -2.37 -10.34 -0.57
N GLY A 87 -2.00 -10.49 0.70
CA GLY A 87 -2.70 -11.40 1.64
C GLY A 87 -4.15 -10.98 1.89
N TYR A 88 -4.44 -9.68 1.97
CA TYR A 88 -5.83 -9.22 2.08
C TYR A 88 -6.64 -9.54 0.81
N ILE A 89 -6.05 -9.35 -0.38
CA ILE A 89 -6.69 -9.71 -1.65
C ILE A 89 -6.89 -11.23 -1.74
N LEU A 90 -5.89 -12.03 -1.34
CA LEU A 90 -5.93 -13.48 -1.26
C LEU A 90 -7.05 -13.96 -0.33
N TYR A 91 -7.20 -13.32 0.83
CA TYR A 91 -8.25 -13.61 1.80
C TYR A 91 -9.66 -13.32 1.26
N LYS A 92 -9.83 -12.23 0.51
CA LYS A 92 -11.15 -11.77 0.04
C LYS A 92 -11.59 -12.28 -1.34
N THR A 93 -10.69 -12.85 -2.13
CA THR A 93 -11.04 -13.45 -3.42
C THR A 93 -11.54 -14.89 -3.24
N ASP A 94 -12.47 -15.34 -4.07
CA ASP A 94 -12.87 -16.77 -4.14
C ASP A 94 -12.23 -17.49 -5.34
N ASN A 95 -11.58 -16.73 -6.24
CA ASN A 95 -11.00 -17.28 -7.45
C ASN A 95 -9.71 -18.06 -7.14
N LYS A 96 -9.78 -19.40 -7.26
CA LYS A 96 -8.66 -20.31 -6.99
C LYS A 96 -7.39 -19.97 -7.78
N ILE A 97 -7.51 -19.55 -9.04
CA ILE A 97 -6.36 -19.18 -9.88
C ILE A 97 -5.67 -17.93 -9.29
N ILE A 98 -6.45 -16.91 -8.95
CA ILE A 98 -5.90 -15.70 -8.30
C ILE A 98 -5.26 -16.06 -6.96
N LYS A 99 -5.87 -16.94 -6.16
CA LYS A 99 -5.29 -17.38 -4.89
C LYS A 99 -3.92 -18.03 -5.10
N THR A 100 -3.82 -18.98 -6.02
CA THR A 100 -2.56 -19.67 -6.33
C THR A 100 -1.50 -18.68 -6.79
N LEU A 101 -1.84 -17.77 -7.71
CA LEU A 101 -0.90 -16.75 -8.20
C LEU A 101 -0.38 -15.84 -7.08
N LEU A 102 -1.25 -15.43 -6.15
CA LEU A 102 -0.85 -14.57 -5.02
C LEU A 102 0.03 -15.32 -4.02
N VAL A 103 -0.25 -16.60 -3.73
CA VAL A 103 0.60 -17.42 -2.86
C VAL A 103 1.98 -17.62 -3.48
N VAL A 104 2.03 -17.96 -4.77
CA VAL A 104 3.30 -18.10 -5.51
C VAL A 104 4.07 -16.77 -5.52
N LEU A 105 3.39 -15.66 -5.80
CA LEU A 105 4.01 -14.33 -5.79
C LEU A 105 4.63 -13.98 -4.44
N LEU A 106 3.90 -14.19 -3.34
CA LEU A 106 4.41 -13.95 -1.99
C LEU A 106 5.60 -14.84 -1.65
N GLY A 107 5.56 -16.13 -2.04
CA GLY A 107 6.69 -17.04 -1.88
C GLY A 107 7.93 -16.58 -2.64
N LEU A 108 7.77 -16.12 -3.89
CA LEU A 108 8.86 -15.63 -4.72
C LEU A 108 9.42 -14.30 -4.21
N ILE A 109 8.60 -13.37 -3.72
CA ILE A 109 9.08 -12.14 -3.06
C ILE A 109 9.92 -12.48 -1.83
N GLY A 110 9.41 -13.36 -0.96
CA GLY A 110 10.12 -13.80 0.24
C GLY A 110 11.44 -14.49 -0.09
N PHE A 111 11.44 -15.39 -1.07
CA PHE A 111 12.65 -16.04 -1.56
C PHE A 111 13.67 -15.02 -2.10
N SER A 112 13.24 -14.04 -2.91
CA SER A 112 14.13 -13.02 -3.45
C SER A 112 14.77 -12.15 -2.36
N LEU A 113 14.05 -11.83 -1.29
CA LEU A 113 14.61 -11.05 -0.16
C LEU A 113 15.74 -11.81 0.54
N ILE A 114 15.61 -13.14 0.66
CA ILE A 114 16.61 -14.02 1.27
C ILE A 114 17.79 -14.22 0.30
N TYR A 115 17.50 -14.51 -0.97
CA TYR A 115 18.50 -14.73 -2.01
C TYR A 115 19.41 -13.50 -2.19
N CYS A 116 18.83 -12.30 -2.26
CA CYS A 116 19.58 -11.04 -2.36
C CYS A 116 20.21 -10.59 -1.02
N GLN A 117 20.13 -11.41 0.04
CA GLN A 117 20.70 -11.15 1.36
C GLN A 117 20.19 -9.87 2.04
N PHE A 118 18.99 -9.40 1.67
CA PHE A 118 18.35 -8.26 2.31
C PHE A 118 17.76 -8.60 3.68
N HIS A 119 17.27 -9.83 3.83
CA HIS A 119 16.71 -10.32 5.08
C HIS A 119 16.98 -11.81 5.25
N ASP A 120 17.10 -12.26 6.49
CA ASP A 120 17.09 -13.69 6.80
C ASP A 120 15.67 -14.27 6.75
N LEU A 121 15.58 -15.60 6.83
CA LEU A 121 14.30 -16.33 6.83
C LEU A 121 13.41 -15.91 8.01
N PHE A 122 13.98 -15.65 9.18
CA PHE A 122 13.22 -15.32 10.38
C PHE A 122 12.51 -13.96 10.23
N ALA A 123 13.18 -12.94 9.71
CA ALA A 123 12.62 -11.62 9.44
C ALA A 123 11.51 -11.66 8.37
N VAL A 124 11.63 -12.54 7.38
CA VAL A 124 10.60 -12.78 6.35
C VAL A 124 9.39 -13.50 6.94
N LEU A 125 9.59 -14.60 7.68
CA LEU A 125 8.49 -15.35 8.31
C LEU A 125 7.76 -14.53 9.38
N ALA A 126 8.48 -13.76 10.18
CA ALA A 126 7.86 -12.87 11.16
C ALA A 126 7.00 -11.80 10.50
N ALA A 127 7.46 -11.21 9.39
CA ALA A 127 6.67 -10.26 8.62
C ALA A 127 5.35 -10.86 8.08
N VAL A 128 5.39 -12.11 7.62
CA VAL A 128 4.18 -12.86 7.24
C VAL A 128 3.29 -13.16 8.46
N GLY A 129 3.88 -13.51 9.59
CA GLY A 129 3.17 -13.76 10.85
C GLY A 129 2.42 -12.52 11.34
N PHE A 130 3.08 -11.35 11.34
CA PHE A 130 2.43 -10.06 11.61
C PHE A 130 1.27 -9.83 10.65
N ALA A 131 1.51 -9.94 9.33
CA ALA A 131 0.48 -9.74 8.32
C ALA A 131 -0.78 -10.60 8.54
N ILE A 132 -0.60 -11.87 8.88
CA ILE A 132 -1.71 -12.79 9.22
C ILE A 132 -2.43 -12.31 10.47
N ALA A 133 -1.70 -11.88 11.51
CA ALA A 133 -2.28 -11.36 12.73
C ALA A 133 -3.11 -10.09 12.48
N GLU A 134 -2.63 -9.13 11.67
CA GLU A 134 -3.39 -7.90 11.37
C GLU A 134 -4.65 -8.19 10.54
N ILE A 135 -4.57 -9.07 9.53
CA ILE A 135 -5.74 -9.46 8.73
C ILE A 135 -6.77 -10.18 9.62
N THR A 136 -6.31 -11.05 10.51
CA THR A 136 -7.17 -11.78 11.47
C THR A 136 -7.82 -10.83 12.46
N LEU A 137 -7.05 -9.91 13.04
CA LEU A 137 -7.57 -8.87 13.93
C LEU A 137 -8.63 -8.01 13.23
N TYR A 138 -8.37 -7.57 12.00
CA TYR A 138 -9.35 -6.83 11.22
C TYR A 138 -10.63 -7.64 10.97
N HIS A 139 -10.52 -8.93 10.66
CA HIS A 139 -11.68 -9.79 10.52
C HIS A 139 -12.47 -9.89 11.83
N PHE A 140 -11.80 -10.07 12.95
CA PHE A 140 -12.43 -10.08 14.27
C PHE A 140 -13.12 -8.75 14.58
N LEU A 141 -12.50 -7.61 14.28
CA LEU A 141 -13.12 -6.30 14.47
C LEU A 141 -14.37 -6.14 13.61
N LEU A 142 -14.38 -6.65 12.37
CA LEU A 142 -15.57 -6.62 11.50
C LEU A 142 -16.75 -7.45 12.04
N LEU A 143 -16.51 -8.46 12.86
CA LEU A 143 -17.58 -9.24 13.48
C LEU A 143 -18.22 -8.50 14.66
N ASN A 144 -17.50 -7.55 15.27
CA ASN A 144 -17.88 -6.93 16.53
C ASN A 144 -18.19 -5.43 16.43
N LEU A 145 -17.71 -4.75 15.37
CA LEU A 145 -17.80 -3.31 15.23
C LEU A 145 -18.27 -2.91 13.83
N GLU A 146 -19.01 -1.80 13.74
CA GLU A 146 -19.29 -1.17 12.46
C GLU A 146 -18.01 -0.65 11.79
N SER A 147 -18.01 -0.64 10.46
CA SER A 147 -16.88 -0.21 9.63
C SER A 147 -16.33 1.17 9.98
N LYS A 148 -17.19 2.11 10.39
CA LYS A 148 -16.80 3.47 10.81
C LYS A 148 -15.91 3.48 12.05
N TYR A 149 -16.15 2.59 13.01
CA TYR A 149 -15.34 2.48 14.22
C TYR A 149 -13.99 1.83 13.92
N ILE A 150 -13.96 0.84 13.02
CA ILE A 150 -12.71 0.22 12.58
C ILE A 150 -11.82 1.24 11.85
N ALA A 151 -12.42 2.06 10.99
CA ALA A 151 -11.73 3.17 10.33
C ALA A 151 -11.18 4.18 11.34
N ALA A 152 -11.95 4.55 12.37
CA ALA A 152 -11.49 5.41 13.44
C ALA A 152 -10.31 4.78 14.21
N VAL A 153 -10.40 3.51 14.59
CA VAL A 153 -9.31 2.77 15.26
C VAL A 153 -8.05 2.77 14.41
N ALA A 154 -8.15 2.57 13.09
CA ALA A 154 -6.99 2.62 12.20
C ALA A 154 -6.33 4.00 12.18
N ILE A 155 -7.11 5.09 12.08
CA ILE A 155 -6.59 6.47 12.08
C ILE A 155 -5.98 6.82 13.43
N PHE A 156 -6.73 6.65 14.52
CA PHE A 156 -6.27 7.00 15.86
C PHE A 156 -5.10 6.14 16.30
N GLY A 157 -5.13 4.84 16.03
CA GLY A 157 -4.01 3.93 16.29
C GLY A 157 -2.75 4.36 15.51
N SER A 158 -2.90 4.70 14.23
CA SER A 158 -1.77 5.22 13.43
C SER A 158 -1.26 6.56 13.98
N LEU A 159 -2.13 7.46 14.40
CA LEU A 159 -1.73 8.74 15.00
C LEU A 159 -0.94 8.53 16.30
N VAL A 160 -1.40 7.64 17.17
CA VAL A 160 -0.69 7.28 18.40
C VAL A 160 0.70 6.72 18.08
N ILE A 161 0.80 5.82 17.09
CA ILE A 161 2.10 5.31 16.64
C ILE A 161 2.97 6.46 16.13
N MET A 162 2.46 7.35 15.27
CA MET A 162 3.21 8.50 14.76
C MET A 162 3.75 9.40 15.87
N VAL A 163 2.97 9.63 16.93
CA VAL A 163 3.41 10.39 18.11
C VAL A 163 4.55 9.66 18.83
N ILE A 164 4.39 8.36 19.11
CA ILE A 164 5.44 7.53 19.74
C ILE A 164 6.72 7.58 18.90
N LEU A 165 6.61 7.36 17.58
CA LEU A 165 7.72 7.39 16.65
C LEU A 165 8.43 8.76 16.68
N SER A 166 7.68 9.85 16.70
CA SER A 166 8.23 11.22 16.73
C SER A 166 8.97 11.55 18.03
N ILE A 167 8.66 10.85 19.12
CA ILE A 167 9.37 10.99 20.41
C ILE A 167 10.67 10.19 20.39
N ILE A 168 10.66 8.98 19.85
CA ILE A 168 11.79 8.05 19.96
C ILE A 168 12.79 8.14 18.80
N TYR A 169 12.38 8.68 17.64
CA TYR A 169 13.28 8.89 16.49
C TYR A 169 12.76 9.93 15.49
N LYS A 170 13.61 10.29 14.51
CA LYS A 170 13.21 11.16 13.40
C LYS A 170 12.39 10.39 12.36
N VAL A 171 11.07 10.54 12.40
CA VAL A 171 10.13 9.88 11.48
C VAL A 171 10.48 10.19 10.02
N GLU A 172 10.69 9.12 9.25
CA GLU A 172 11.05 9.20 7.84
C GLU A 172 9.88 9.66 6.96
N GLY A 173 10.19 10.28 5.82
CA GLY A 173 9.20 10.82 4.89
C GLY A 173 8.19 9.76 4.40
N HIS A 174 8.64 8.54 4.13
CA HIS A 174 7.77 7.46 3.66
C HIS A 174 6.74 7.01 4.71
N VAL A 175 7.02 7.22 6.01
CA VAL A 175 6.08 6.93 7.09
C VAL A 175 5.01 8.03 7.17
N TRP A 176 5.39 9.30 7.00
CA TRP A 176 4.43 10.42 6.85
C TRP A 176 3.53 10.23 5.63
N LEU A 177 4.11 9.86 4.49
CA LEU A 177 3.38 9.50 3.28
C LEU A 177 2.28 8.48 3.57
N ALA A 178 2.65 7.38 4.23
CA ALA A 178 1.72 6.31 4.54
C ALA A 178 0.59 6.79 5.46
N PHE A 179 0.91 7.57 6.50
CA PHE A 179 -0.10 8.17 7.38
C PHE A 179 -1.09 9.05 6.61
N TYR A 180 -0.61 9.98 5.78
CA TYR A 180 -1.47 10.85 4.99
C TYR A 180 -2.30 10.08 3.97
N ALA A 181 -1.70 9.09 3.28
CA ALA A 181 -2.38 8.25 2.33
C ALA A 181 -3.45 7.36 3.00
N LEU A 182 -3.23 6.86 4.21
CA LEU A 182 -4.22 6.12 4.99
C LEU A 182 -5.45 6.99 5.30
N VAL A 183 -5.21 8.19 5.84
CA VAL A 183 -6.28 9.17 6.15
C VAL A 183 -7.06 9.51 4.88
N GLY A 184 -6.36 9.84 3.78
CA GLY A 184 -6.98 10.14 2.50
C GLY A 184 -7.80 8.98 1.94
N THR A 185 -7.32 7.75 2.06
CA THR A 185 -8.03 6.55 1.57
C THR A 185 -9.29 6.28 2.38
N ILE A 186 -9.22 6.36 3.71
CA ILE A 186 -10.37 6.20 4.59
C ILE A 186 -11.41 7.30 4.34
N PHE A 187 -10.99 8.55 4.27
CA PHE A 187 -11.87 9.67 3.94
C PHE A 187 -12.56 9.47 2.59
N SER A 188 -11.83 9.04 1.57
CA SER A 188 -12.39 8.79 0.24
C SER A 188 -13.41 7.65 0.24
N LEU A 189 -13.13 6.56 0.98
CA LEU A 189 -14.04 5.42 1.12
C LEU A 189 -15.36 5.79 1.80
N THR A 190 -15.34 6.71 2.76
CA THR A 190 -16.53 7.12 3.51
C THR A 190 -17.35 8.22 2.83
N THR A 191 -16.71 9.06 2.01
CA THR A 191 -17.36 10.24 1.41
C THR A 191 -17.70 10.09 -0.07
N ILE A 192 -16.96 9.26 -0.83
CA ILE A 192 -17.13 9.16 -2.29
C ILE A 192 -17.90 7.90 -2.66
N ASN A 193 -19.08 8.08 -3.26
CA ASN A 193 -19.96 6.98 -3.72
C ASN A 193 -19.21 5.91 -4.52
N ASP A 194 -19.61 4.65 -4.37
CA ASP A 194 -19.01 3.50 -5.04
C ASP A 194 -19.50 3.31 -6.48
N LEU A 195 -19.30 4.35 -7.30
CA LEU A 195 -19.54 4.27 -8.73
C LEU A 195 -18.34 3.62 -9.42
N LYS A 196 -18.62 2.61 -10.24
CA LYS A 196 -17.61 1.89 -11.02
C LYS A 196 -17.78 2.17 -12.52
N PRO A 197 -16.68 2.46 -13.25
CA PRO A 197 -16.72 2.69 -14.68
C PRO A 197 -17.05 1.37 -15.39
N LYS A 198 -18.14 1.38 -16.17
CA LYS A 198 -18.63 0.21 -16.92
C LYS A 198 -18.00 0.16 -18.31
N LEU A 199 -17.93 1.31 -18.99
CA LEU A 199 -17.44 1.42 -20.35
C LEU A 199 -15.91 1.60 -20.38
N ILE A 200 -15.27 1.12 -21.45
CA ILE A 200 -13.83 1.29 -21.64
C ILE A 200 -13.45 2.77 -21.73
N THR A 201 -14.28 3.60 -22.34
CA THR A 201 -14.10 5.06 -22.42
C THR A 201 -14.09 5.73 -21.04
N GLN A 202 -14.96 5.28 -20.13
CA GLN A 202 -14.98 5.78 -18.75
C GLN A 202 -13.69 5.38 -18.00
N LYS A 203 -13.18 4.16 -18.21
CA LYS A 203 -11.93 3.70 -17.60
C LYS A 203 -10.72 4.50 -18.10
N PHE A 204 -10.63 4.75 -19.40
CA PHE A 204 -9.58 5.60 -19.97
C PHE A 204 -9.69 7.04 -19.46
N LEU A 205 -10.90 7.60 -19.42
CA LEU A 205 -11.12 8.93 -18.86
C LEU A 205 -10.68 9.00 -17.39
N ALA A 206 -11.00 7.99 -16.57
CA ALA A 206 -10.54 7.91 -15.19
C ALA A 206 -9.01 7.97 -15.10
N LEU A 207 -8.30 7.19 -15.91
CA LEU A 207 -6.83 7.18 -15.93
C LEU A 207 -6.24 8.55 -16.32
N LEU A 208 -6.80 9.19 -17.35
CA LEU A 208 -6.38 10.53 -17.78
C LEU A 208 -6.59 11.58 -16.69
N MET A 209 -7.76 11.57 -16.05
CA MET A 209 -8.06 12.47 -14.94
C MET A 209 -7.10 12.26 -13.76
N ILE A 210 -6.84 11.01 -13.39
CA ILE A 210 -5.89 10.67 -12.31
C ILE A 210 -4.50 11.21 -12.64
N ALA A 211 -3.99 10.93 -13.84
CA ALA A 211 -2.67 11.39 -14.27
C ALA A 211 -2.58 12.93 -14.25
N PHE A 212 -3.60 13.61 -14.79
CA PHE A 212 -3.67 15.07 -14.81
C PHE A 212 -3.65 15.68 -13.40
N PHE A 213 -4.53 15.21 -12.50
CA PHE A 213 -4.64 15.79 -11.16
C PHE A 213 -3.45 15.42 -10.26
N VAL A 214 -2.89 14.21 -10.38
CA VAL A 214 -1.66 13.84 -9.67
C VAL A 214 -0.50 14.74 -10.12
N PHE A 215 -0.34 14.96 -11.43
CA PHE A 215 0.66 15.88 -11.95
C PHE A 215 0.46 17.31 -11.43
N ALA A 216 -0.80 17.80 -11.43
CA ALA A 216 -1.13 19.12 -10.91
C ALA A 216 -0.75 19.28 -9.43
N VAL A 217 -1.04 18.28 -8.57
CA VAL A 217 -0.63 18.30 -7.16
C VAL A 217 0.89 18.33 -7.03
N TYR A 218 1.62 17.52 -7.78
CA TYR A 218 3.09 17.55 -7.76
C TYR A 218 3.64 18.92 -8.20
N ALA A 219 3.08 19.52 -9.24
CA ALA A 219 3.47 20.85 -9.70
C ALA A 219 3.24 21.92 -8.63
N ILE A 220 2.06 21.91 -7.97
CA ILE A 220 1.74 22.84 -6.88
C ILE A 220 2.70 22.67 -5.71
N PHE A 221 2.93 21.44 -5.24
CA PHE A 221 3.82 21.18 -4.11
C PHE A 221 5.28 21.52 -4.40
N ARG A 222 5.70 21.41 -5.66
CA ARG A 222 7.02 21.87 -6.12
C ARG A 222 7.15 23.39 -6.03
N ILE A 223 6.10 24.14 -6.38
CA ILE A 223 6.09 25.61 -6.29
C ILE A 223 6.12 26.07 -4.83
N ILE A 224 5.36 25.42 -3.94
CA ILE A 224 5.30 25.79 -2.52
C ILE A 224 6.64 25.50 -1.80
N ASN A 225 7.35 24.45 -2.23
CA ASN A 225 8.67 24.07 -1.72
C ASN A 225 8.74 23.93 -0.19
N PHE A 226 7.97 22.99 0.37
CA PHE A 226 7.99 22.73 1.82
C PHE A 226 9.35 22.24 2.32
N ASN A 227 9.89 22.92 3.33
CA ASN A 227 11.20 22.58 3.93
C ASN A 227 11.16 21.42 4.94
N LYS A 228 9.98 20.94 5.33
CA LYS A 228 9.83 19.86 6.33
C LYS A 228 9.17 18.64 5.68
N PRO A 229 9.71 17.42 5.90
CA PRO A 229 9.16 16.20 5.32
C PRO A 229 7.65 16.05 5.59
N PHE A 230 7.21 16.16 6.84
CA PHE A 230 5.79 15.99 7.18
C PHE A 230 4.87 16.95 6.41
N LEU A 231 5.26 18.21 6.18
CA LEU A 231 4.47 19.15 5.37
C LEU A 231 4.46 18.77 3.89
N SER A 232 5.62 18.39 3.36
CA SER A 232 5.75 18.00 1.95
C SER A 232 4.92 16.76 1.61
N GLU A 233 4.74 15.85 2.57
CA GLU A 233 4.04 14.57 2.38
C GLU A 233 2.51 14.68 2.49
N ILE A 234 1.96 15.83 2.91
CA ILE A 234 0.50 16.08 2.93
C ILE A 234 -0.15 15.84 1.56
N LYS A 235 0.58 16.04 0.46
CA LYS A 235 0.12 15.74 -0.90
C LYS A 235 -0.45 14.33 -1.05
N PHE A 236 0.08 13.36 -0.30
CA PHE A 236 -0.35 11.97 -0.38
C PHE A 236 -1.73 11.72 0.24
N MET A 237 -2.24 12.63 1.08
CA MET A 237 -3.64 12.62 1.50
C MET A 237 -4.60 12.92 0.35
N LEU A 238 -4.16 13.71 -0.64
CA LEU A 238 -4.98 14.10 -1.79
C LEU A 238 -5.07 13.00 -2.85
N PHE A 239 -4.07 12.11 -2.94
CA PHE A 239 -4.02 11.12 -4.02
C PHE A 239 -5.19 10.12 -3.99
N PRO A 240 -5.56 9.50 -2.86
CA PRO A 240 -6.73 8.62 -2.81
C PRO A 240 -8.03 9.36 -3.17
N ILE A 241 -8.16 10.63 -2.77
CA ILE A 241 -9.32 11.49 -3.07
C ILE A 241 -9.41 11.73 -4.57
N ILE A 242 -8.28 12.10 -5.20
CA ILE A 242 -8.17 12.28 -6.65
C ILE A 242 -8.51 10.99 -7.39
N ILE A 243 -7.99 9.85 -6.92
CA ILE A 243 -8.20 8.55 -7.57
C ILE A 243 -9.68 8.17 -7.52
N MET A 244 -10.29 8.12 -6.33
CA MET A 244 -11.69 7.71 -6.20
C MET A 244 -12.65 8.74 -6.78
N GLY A 245 -12.33 10.03 -6.68
CA GLY A 245 -13.09 11.11 -7.30
C GLY A 245 -13.09 11.02 -8.83
N SER A 246 -11.92 10.80 -9.44
CA SER A 246 -11.79 10.61 -10.89
C SER A 246 -12.56 9.39 -11.40
N ILE A 247 -12.50 8.28 -10.66
CA ILE A 247 -13.29 7.07 -10.94
C ILE A 247 -14.79 7.39 -10.86
N ASN A 248 -15.24 8.12 -9.83
CA ASN A 248 -16.65 8.46 -9.65
C ASN A 248 -17.16 9.39 -10.76
N ILE A 249 -16.44 10.46 -11.06
CA ILE A 249 -16.81 11.45 -12.08
C ILE A 249 -16.86 10.81 -13.47
N SER A 250 -15.82 10.07 -13.86
CA SER A 250 -15.78 9.37 -15.16
C SER A 250 -16.92 8.35 -15.30
N SER A 251 -17.31 7.67 -14.23
CA SER A 251 -18.43 6.71 -14.23
C SER A 251 -19.79 7.34 -14.53
N ARG A 252 -19.95 8.65 -14.28
CA ARG A 252 -21.20 9.38 -14.57
C ARG A 252 -21.29 9.82 -16.03
N PHE A 253 -20.19 9.78 -16.77
CA PHE A 253 -20.16 10.21 -18.16
C PHE A 253 -20.92 9.19 -19.03
N LYS A 254 -22.11 9.58 -19.51
CA LYS A 254 -22.87 8.78 -20.47
C LYS A 254 -22.29 9.02 -21.87
N CYS A 255 -21.72 8.00 -22.48
CA CYS A 255 -21.40 8.05 -23.90
C CYS A 255 -22.72 8.02 -24.67
N ARG A 256 -23.18 9.16 -25.19
CA ARG A 256 -24.20 9.18 -26.26
C ARG A 256 -23.53 8.60 -27.50
N ILE A 257 -23.57 7.28 -27.64
CA ILE A 257 -23.33 6.67 -28.94
C ILE A 257 -24.65 6.85 -29.68
N ASN A 258 -24.72 7.89 -30.54
CA ASN A 258 -25.79 8.00 -31.52
C ASN A 258 -25.76 6.69 -32.33
N LYS A 259 -26.86 5.94 -32.27
CA LYS A 259 -27.13 4.84 -33.19
C LYS A 259 -27.42 5.40 -34.58
#